data_AF-A0A1R3T5F6-F1
#
_entry.id   AF-A0A1R3T5F6-F1
#
_cell.length_a   1.000
_cell.length_b   1.000
_cell.length_c   1.000
_cell.angle_alpha   90.00
_cell.angle_beta   90.00
_cell.angle_gamma   90.00
#
_symmetry.space_group_name_H-M   'P 1'
#
loop_
_entity.id
_entity.type
_entity.pdbx_description
1 polymer ?
#
loop_
_entity_poly.entity_id
_entity_poly.type
_entity_poly.pdbx_seq_one_letter_code
_entity_poly.pdbx_strand_id
1 'polypeptide(L)'
;MDELYIKVSNATKRVLYQYMKNADIPLLNYNFDYFFQHCIQKHQIQVISHHFSNHKIEGLTVVDELGTSFSYERDNPKVKQNFTLCHELGHFILKHDGNYFAESIDNQENLLEREANVFSAVVLMPDIVLLSKIYYSCETFHQVQNSLAVSKQALFFRLLDFLREYYPGKDSEIKQAVETYIEGKNASIFRLFHDIREQIIEEFHQFQPSLINQVKKRVSEVGFATSLEYPDLLNQANWKAIKASNINIKTWLVYNKGKSIAYVWDKEKFSDEEARNKAELQLLLM
;
A
#
# COMPACT_ATOMS: atom_id res chain seq x y z
N MET A 1 11.12 16.22 16.46
CA MET A 1 10.57 15.24 15.50
C MET A 1 9.32 14.68 16.14
N ASP A 2 8.21 14.62 15.40
CA ASP A 2 6.93 14.18 15.96
C ASP A 2 6.92 12.64 16.03
N GLU A 3 7.06 12.08 17.23
CA GLU A 3 7.04 10.63 17.48
C GLU A 3 5.78 9.98 16.90
N LEU A 4 4.66 10.72 16.90
CA LEU A 4 3.40 10.34 16.29
C LEU A 4 3.56 10.03 14.79
N TYR A 5 4.19 10.95 14.05
CA TYR A 5 4.35 10.82 12.60
C TYR A 5 5.14 9.56 12.26
N ILE A 6 6.27 9.32 12.91
CA ILE A 6 7.12 8.14 12.64
C ILE A 6 6.34 6.85 12.92
N LYS A 7 5.66 6.78 14.07
CA LYS A 7 4.89 5.61 14.47
C LYS A 7 3.81 5.27 13.45
N VAL A 8 3.01 6.27 13.06
CA VAL A 8 1.89 6.08 12.12
C VAL A 8 2.38 5.84 10.70
N SER A 9 3.41 6.57 10.26
CA SER A 9 4.04 6.38 8.96
C SER A 9 4.56 4.95 8.82
N ASN A 10 5.29 4.44 9.81
CA ASN A 10 5.77 3.06 9.81
C ASN A 10 4.64 2.03 9.82
N ALA A 11 3.58 2.24 10.59
CA ALA A 11 2.41 1.37 10.59
C ALA A 11 1.70 1.35 9.22
N THR A 12 1.58 2.53 8.60
CA THR A 12 0.95 2.71 7.27
C THR A 12 1.79 2.05 6.18
N LYS A 13 3.11 2.31 6.14
CA LYS A 13 4.05 1.68 5.21
C LYS A 13 4.00 0.16 5.31
N ARG A 14 3.89 -0.40 6.52
CA ARG A 14 3.79 -1.87 6.70
C ARG A 14 2.62 -2.48 5.94
N VAL A 15 1.43 -1.88 6.01
CA VAL A 15 0.25 -2.39 5.30
C VAL A 15 0.29 -2.05 3.81
N LEU A 16 0.71 -0.84 3.47
CA LEU A 16 0.72 -0.33 2.10
C LEU A 16 1.80 -0.98 1.25
N TYR A 17 3.06 -1.01 1.70
CA TYR A 17 4.16 -1.60 0.94
C TYR A 17 3.99 -3.10 0.78
N GLN A 18 3.46 -3.79 1.80
CA GLN A 18 3.11 -5.20 1.66
C GLN A 18 2.05 -5.42 0.57
N TYR A 19 1.03 -4.56 0.50
CA TYR A 19 0.05 -4.59 -0.60
C TYR A 19 0.72 -4.30 -1.96
N MET A 20 1.54 -3.25 -2.05
CA MET A 20 2.23 -2.88 -3.28
C MET A 20 3.10 -4.00 -3.83
N LYS A 21 3.85 -4.70 -2.96
CA LYS A 21 4.65 -5.89 -3.34
C LYS A 21 3.78 -7.06 -3.78
N ASN A 22 2.65 -7.26 -3.11
CA ASN A 22 1.71 -8.33 -3.40
C ASN A 22 1.00 -8.15 -4.74
N ALA A 23 0.65 -6.90 -5.08
CA ALA A 23 -0.05 -6.55 -6.31
C ALA A 23 0.87 -6.06 -7.44
N ASP A 24 2.20 -6.11 -7.23
CA ASP A 24 3.22 -5.66 -8.19
C ASP A 24 2.95 -4.23 -8.71
N ILE A 25 2.62 -3.32 -7.78
CA ILE A 25 2.16 -1.97 -8.12
C ILE A 25 3.31 -1.15 -8.73
N PRO A 26 3.17 -0.62 -9.96
CA PRO A 26 4.20 0.21 -10.58
C PRO A 26 4.33 1.56 -9.87
N LEU A 27 5.56 1.93 -9.51
CA LEU A 27 5.84 3.16 -8.74
C LEU A 27 5.49 4.46 -9.50
N LEU A 28 5.82 4.53 -10.79
CA LEU A 28 5.57 5.73 -11.62
C LEU A 28 4.09 5.93 -11.96
N ASN A 29 3.35 4.82 -12.08
CA ASN A 29 1.91 4.81 -12.36
C ASN A 29 1.09 4.47 -11.10
N TYR A 30 1.63 4.80 -9.92
CA TYR A 30 0.97 4.56 -8.65
C TYR A 30 -0.39 5.27 -8.59
N ASN A 31 -1.41 4.54 -8.14
CA ASN A 31 -2.72 5.09 -7.85
C ASN A 31 -3.22 4.46 -6.55
N PHE A 32 -3.53 5.32 -5.56
CA PHE A 32 -4.00 4.89 -4.24
C PHE A 32 -5.32 4.10 -4.31
N ASP A 33 -6.14 4.32 -5.34
CA ASP A 33 -7.45 3.67 -5.48
C ASP A 33 -7.33 2.14 -5.47
N TYR A 34 -6.26 1.56 -6.04
CA TYR A 34 -6.04 0.12 -5.98
C TYR A 34 -5.94 -0.41 -4.53
N PHE A 35 -5.15 0.28 -3.69
CA PHE A 35 -5.03 -0.07 -2.28
C PHE A 35 -6.35 0.19 -1.54
N PHE A 36 -6.98 1.32 -1.79
CA PHE A 36 -8.25 1.69 -1.18
C PHE A 36 -9.35 0.64 -1.48
N GLN A 37 -9.59 0.33 -2.76
CA GLN A 37 -10.56 -0.69 -3.18
C GLN A 37 -10.25 -2.07 -2.61
N HIS A 38 -8.97 -2.44 -2.53
CA HIS A 38 -8.56 -3.69 -1.88
C HIS A 38 -9.01 -3.73 -0.42
N CYS A 39 -8.80 -2.66 0.34
CA CYS A 39 -9.26 -2.55 1.72
C CYS A 39 -10.79 -2.60 1.82
N ILE A 40 -11.50 -1.84 0.99
CA ILE A 40 -12.96 -1.81 0.94
C ILE A 40 -13.54 -3.21 0.72
N GLN A 41 -13.03 -3.94 -0.28
CA GLN A 41 -13.49 -5.29 -0.60
C GLN A 41 -13.14 -6.30 0.51
N LYS A 42 -11.91 -6.25 1.02
CA LYS A 42 -11.43 -7.16 2.06
C LYS A 42 -12.23 -7.04 3.35
N HIS A 43 -12.63 -5.83 3.70
CA HIS A 43 -13.34 -5.52 4.95
C HIS A 43 -14.84 -5.31 4.76
N GLN A 44 -15.36 -5.49 3.53
CA GLN A 44 -16.78 -5.31 3.19
C GLN A 44 -17.32 -3.93 3.61
N ILE A 45 -16.51 -2.89 3.44
CA ILE A 45 -16.87 -1.53 3.81
C ILE A 45 -17.80 -0.95 2.74
N GLN A 46 -18.87 -0.26 3.15
CA GLN A 46 -19.72 0.49 2.22
C GLN A 46 -19.21 1.91 2.08
N VAL A 47 -19.06 2.40 0.84
CA VAL A 47 -18.66 3.80 0.58
C VAL A 47 -19.85 4.57 0.05
N ILE A 48 -20.27 5.62 0.76
CA ILE A 48 -21.53 6.34 0.52
C ILE A 48 -21.26 7.84 0.34
N SER A 49 -21.53 8.36 -0.84
CA SER A 49 -21.47 9.82 -1.06
C SER A 49 -22.65 10.52 -0.37
N HIS A 50 -22.36 11.60 0.37
CA HIS A 50 -23.35 12.40 1.08
C HIS A 50 -23.28 13.88 0.66
N HIS A 51 -24.31 14.65 0.99
CA HIS A 51 -24.26 16.11 1.04
C HIS A 51 -24.59 16.56 2.45
N PHE A 52 -23.61 17.06 3.18
CA PHE A 52 -23.73 17.49 4.56
C PHE A 52 -24.12 18.97 4.60
N SER A 53 -25.40 19.22 4.91
CA SER A 53 -26.00 20.55 4.87
C SER A 53 -25.35 21.58 5.79
N ASN A 54 -24.55 21.15 6.77
CA ASN A 54 -23.93 22.00 7.79
C ASN A 54 -22.48 22.41 7.46
N HIS A 55 -21.90 21.99 6.32
CA HIS A 55 -20.51 22.28 5.86
C HIS A 55 -19.37 21.98 6.86
N LYS A 56 -19.68 21.43 8.03
CA LYS A 56 -18.75 21.12 9.11
C LYS A 56 -18.26 19.68 9.09
N ILE A 57 -18.89 18.82 8.30
CA ILE A 57 -18.57 17.39 8.20
C ILE A 57 -18.03 17.15 6.80
N GLU A 58 -16.79 16.67 6.74
CA GLU A 58 -16.10 16.40 5.48
C GLU A 58 -16.14 14.90 5.14
N GLY A 59 -15.99 14.06 6.17
CA GLY A 59 -16.10 12.62 6.14
C GLY A 59 -16.77 12.07 7.39
N LEU A 60 -17.31 10.87 7.28
CA LEU A 60 -17.91 10.15 8.40
C LEU A 60 -17.67 8.64 8.29
N THR A 61 -17.07 8.04 9.33
CA THR A 61 -17.00 6.59 9.51
C THR A 61 -18.05 6.14 10.53
N VAL A 62 -18.83 5.11 10.16
CA VAL A 62 -19.77 4.43 11.05
C VAL A 62 -19.41 2.95 11.14
N VAL A 63 -19.25 2.44 12.36
CA VAL A 63 -19.04 1.02 12.64
C VAL A 63 -20.11 0.55 13.63
N ASP A 64 -20.99 -0.34 13.18
CA ASP A 64 -22.09 -0.88 13.98
C ASP A 64 -22.28 -2.40 13.77
N GLU A 65 -23.35 -2.97 14.34
CA GLU A 65 -23.68 -4.40 14.22
C GLU A 65 -24.00 -4.84 12.78
N LEU A 66 -24.34 -3.90 11.89
CA LEU A 66 -24.69 -4.15 10.49
C LEU A 66 -23.47 -4.07 9.56
N GLY A 67 -22.40 -3.39 9.99
CA GLY A 67 -21.11 -3.38 9.32
C GLY A 67 -20.36 -2.06 9.45
N THR A 68 -19.48 -1.79 8.48
CA THR A 68 -18.70 -0.55 8.41
C THR A 68 -19.07 0.23 7.16
N SER A 69 -19.26 1.55 7.32
CA SER A 69 -19.47 2.46 6.20
C SER A 69 -18.61 3.71 6.32
N PHE A 70 -18.11 4.19 5.17
CA PHE A 70 -17.43 5.47 5.01
C PHE A 70 -18.29 6.41 4.18
N SER A 71 -18.38 7.65 4.64
CA SER A 71 -19.14 8.70 4.00
C SER A 71 -18.25 9.89 3.69
N TYR A 72 -18.53 10.59 2.60
CA TYR A 72 -17.78 11.78 2.20
C TYR A 72 -18.69 12.81 1.51
N GLU A 73 -18.33 14.09 1.62
CA GLU A 73 -19.04 15.17 0.93
C GLU A 73 -18.82 15.10 -0.58
N ARG A 74 -19.91 14.89 -1.33
CA ARG A 74 -19.86 14.67 -2.78
C ARG A 74 -19.52 15.92 -3.57
N ASP A 75 -19.81 17.11 -3.04
CA ASP A 75 -19.60 18.39 -3.72
C ASP A 75 -18.17 18.91 -3.55
N ASN A 76 -17.36 18.27 -2.71
CA ASN A 76 -15.94 18.61 -2.56
C ASN A 76 -15.14 18.32 -3.85
N PRO A 77 -14.03 19.04 -4.11
CA PRO A 77 -13.11 18.68 -5.18
C PRO A 77 -12.58 17.24 -5.02
N LYS A 78 -12.34 16.54 -6.14
CA LYS A 78 -11.88 15.14 -6.12
C LYS A 78 -10.64 14.90 -5.26
N VAL A 79 -9.66 15.81 -5.31
CA VAL A 79 -8.45 15.71 -4.50
C VAL A 79 -8.73 15.75 -2.99
N LYS A 80 -9.80 16.43 -2.57
CA LYS A 80 -10.25 16.48 -1.17
C LYS A 80 -11.04 15.23 -0.82
N GLN A 81 -11.92 14.76 -1.71
CA GLN A 81 -12.61 13.46 -1.55
C GLN A 81 -11.60 12.33 -1.34
N ASN A 82 -10.53 12.28 -2.14
CA ASN A 82 -9.48 11.26 -2.03
C ASN A 82 -8.80 11.28 -0.66
N PHE A 83 -8.49 12.48 -0.15
CA PHE A 83 -7.88 12.66 1.16
C PHE A 83 -8.81 12.22 2.29
N THR A 84 -10.06 12.64 2.27
CA THR A 84 -11.07 12.24 3.25
C THR A 84 -11.29 10.72 3.22
N LEU A 85 -11.44 10.10 2.06
CA LEU A 85 -11.61 8.65 1.96
C LEU A 85 -10.42 7.87 2.56
N CYS A 86 -9.19 8.32 2.30
CA CYS A 86 -8.00 7.70 2.90
C CYS A 86 -7.88 8.00 4.39
N HIS A 87 -8.39 9.14 4.86
CA HIS A 87 -8.46 9.52 6.27
C HIS A 87 -9.42 8.59 7.03
N GLU A 88 -10.64 8.38 6.52
CA GLU A 88 -11.60 7.42 7.08
C GLU A 88 -11.03 5.99 7.11
N LEU A 89 -10.35 5.58 6.03
CA LEU A 89 -9.62 4.31 6.03
C LEU A 89 -8.52 4.26 7.09
N GLY A 90 -7.87 5.39 7.38
CA GLY A 90 -6.88 5.52 8.44
C GLY A 90 -7.48 5.24 9.82
N HIS A 91 -8.63 5.84 10.15
CA HIS A 91 -9.36 5.54 11.39
C HIS A 91 -9.62 4.04 11.54
N PHE A 92 -10.10 3.40 10.47
CA PHE A 92 -10.42 1.98 10.47
C PHE A 92 -9.19 1.08 10.62
N ILE A 93 -8.15 1.30 9.83
CA ILE A 93 -6.96 0.44 9.80
C ILE A 93 -6.12 0.60 11.07
N LEU A 94 -6.01 1.83 11.60
CA LEU A 94 -5.32 2.11 12.85
C LEU A 94 -6.12 1.71 14.10
N LYS A 95 -7.38 1.25 13.91
CA LYS A 95 -8.28 0.81 14.98
C LYS A 95 -8.51 1.88 16.03
N HIS A 96 -8.76 3.12 15.58
CA HIS A 96 -9.16 4.18 16.49
C HIS A 96 -10.48 3.79 17.18
N ASP A 97 -10.57 3.99 18.49
CA ASP A 97 -11.76 3.63 19.28
C ASP A 97 -12.89 4.64 19.03
N GLY A 98 -14.04 4.15 18.59
CA GLY A 98 -15.23 4.96 18.32
C GLY A 98 -16.14 4.33 17.26
N ASN A 99 -17.46 4.44 17.45
CA ASN A 99 -18.44 3.99 16.45
C ASN A 99 -18.78 5.07 15.41
N TYR A 100 -18.33 6.31 15.66
CA TYR A 100 -18.60 7.49 14.86
C TYR A 100 -17.36 8.41 14.86
N PHE A 101 -16.79 8.63 13.69
CA PHE A 101 -15.76 9.65 13.46
C PHE A 101 -16.32 10.66 12.48
N ALA A 102 -16.38 11.93 12.84
CA ALA A 102 -16.75 12.99 11.92
C ALA A 102 -15.55 13.92 11.78
N GLU A 103 -14.93 13.92 10.60
CA GLU A 103 -13.93 14.93 10.27
C GLU A 103 -14.61 16.29 10.34
N SER A 104 -14.27 17.08 11.35
CA SER A 104 -14.79 18.43 11.53
C SER A 104 -13.66 19.43 11.72
N ILE A 105 -13.87 20.63 11.18
CA ILE A 105 -12.91 21.74 11.22
C ILE A 105 -12.48 22.07 12.66
N ASP A 106 -13.36 21.81 13.64
CA ASP A 106 -13.17 22.16 15.05
C ASP A 106 -12.35 21.10 15.86
N ASN A 107 -12.13 19.89 15.33
CA ASN A 107 -11.50 18.77 16.07
C ASN A 107 -10.10 18.33 15.55
N GLN A 108 -9.49 19.09 14.63
CA GLN A 108 -8.25 18.71 13.95
C GLN A 108 -7.01 18.54 14.86
N GLU A 109 -7.05 19.04 16.10
CA GLU A 109 -5.97 18.88 17.08
C GLU A 109 -6.01 17.56 17.87
N ASN A 110 -7.09 16.77 17.72
CA ASN A 110 -7.18 15.45 18.34
C ASN A 110 -6.09 14.52 17.77
N LEU A 111 -5.46 13.74 18.66
CA LEU A 111 -4.42 12.78 18.32
C LEU A 111 -4.88 11.81 17.22
N LEU A 112 -6.09 11.27 17.34
CA LEU A 112 -6.63 10.28 16.37
C LEU A 112 -6.79 10.89 14.96
N GLU A 113 -7.25 12.13 14.87
CA GLU A 113 -7.39 12.87 13.61
C GLU A 113 -6.02 13.13 12.98
N ARG A 114 -5.01 13.46 13.79
CA ARG A 114 -3.62 13.60 13.33
C ARG A 114 -3.05 12.28 12.82
N GLU A 115 -3.30 11.17 13.53
CA GLU A 115 -2.88 9.84 13.07
C GLU A 115 -3.56 9.48 11.72
N ALA A 116 -4.87 9.72 11.57
CA ALA A 116 -5.59 9.48 10.31
C ALA A 116 -5.10 10.39 9.16
N ASN A 117 -4.75 11.64 9.44
CA ASN A 117 -4.14 12.56 8.48
C ASN A 117 -2.78 12.07 7.98
N VAL A 118 -1.92 11.58 8.89
CA VAL A 118 -0.63 11.00 8.51
C VAL A 118 -0.84 9.74 7.66
N PHE A 119 -1.75 8.85 8.06
CA PHE A 119 -2.10 7.67 7.28
C PHE A 119 -2.52 8.04 5.86
N SER A 120 -3.46 8.98 5.73
CA SER A 120 -3.96 9.45 4.44
C SER A 120 -2.84 10.01 3.55
N ALA A 121 -1.98 10.86 4.12
CA ALA A 121 -0.88 11.46 3.40
C ALA A 121 0.16 10.42 2.92
N VAL A 122 0.46 9.40 3.74
CA VAL A 122 1.40 8.31 3.37
C VAL A 122 0.79 7.38 2.32
N VAL A 123 -0.51 7.07 2.41
CA VAL A 123 -1.21 6.28 1.37
C VAL A 123 -1.26 7.01 0.04
N LEU A 124 -1.62 8.30 0.04
CA LEU A 124 -1.73 9.07 -1.21
C LEU A 124 -0.36 9.35 -1.85
N MET A 125 0.66 9.54 -1.02
CA MET A 125 1.99 9.97 -1.48
C MET A 125 3.09 9.15 -0.79
N PRO A 126 3.27 7.86 -1.13
CA PRO A 126 4.23 6.99 -0.43
C PRO A 126 5.69 7.42 -0.69
N ASP A 127 6.59 7.22 0.27
CA ASP A 127 7.99 7.68 0.19
C ASP A 127 8.70 7.16 -1.07
N ILE A 128 8.55 5.86 -1.35
CA ILE A 128 9.14 5.21 -2.52
C ILE A 128 8.58 5.76 -3.85
N VAL A 129 7.31 6.17 -3.87
CA VAL A 129 6.65 6.77 -5.03
C VAL A 129 7.13 8.21 -5.21
N LEU A 130 7.23 8.99 -4.13
CA LEU A 130 7.80 10.34 -4.15
C LEU A 130 9.25 10.32 -4.64
N LEU A 131 10.07 9.39 -4.15
CA LEU A 131 11.44 9.19 -4.64
C LEU A 131 11.46 8.87 -6.14
N SER A 132 10.63 7.92 -6.57
CA SER A 132 10.53 7.52 -7.98
C SER A 132 10.15 8.70 -8.88
N LYS A 133 9.14 9.48 -8.48
CA LYS A 133 8.61 10.59 -9.30
C LYS A 133 9.52 11.81 -9.28
N ILE A 134 9.91 12.27 -8.09
CA ILE A 134 10.65 13.53 -7.92
C ILE A 134 12.10 13.33 -8.37
N TYR A 135 12.79 12.31 -7.86
CA TYR A 135 14.24 12.19 -8.07
C TYR A 135 14.59 11.42 -9.35
N TYR A 136 13.97 10.26 -9.59
CA TYR A 136 14.33 9.42 -10.73
C TYR A 136 13.65 9.87 -12.04
N SER A 137 12.39 10.30 -11.97
CA SER A 137 11.66 10.79 -13.16
C SER A 137 11.71 12.31 -13.32
N CYS A 138 12.34 13.02 -12.40
CA CYS A 138 12.50 14.48 -12.44
C CYS A 138 11.17 15.22 -12.63
N GLU A 139 10.06 14.67 -12.12
CA GLU A 139 8.73 15.29 -12.25
C GLU A 139 8.70 16.65 -11.53
N THR A 140 8.05 17.64 -12.14
CA THR A 140 7.75 18.93 -11.51
C THR A 140 6.71 18.78 -10.40
N PHE A 141 6.64 19.74 -9.48
CA PHE A 141 5.66 19.71 -8.38
C PHE A 141 4.22 19.50 -8.90
N HIS A 142 3.85 20.18 -9.99
CA HIS A 142 2.53 20.07 -10.59
C HIS A 142 2.27 18.69 -11.22
N GLN A 143 3.28 18.05 -11.83
CA GLN A 143 3.16 16.69 -12.34
C GLN A 143 2.94 15.67 -11.22
N VAL A 144 3.70 15.79 -10.12
CA VAL A 144 3.52 14.92 -8.94
C VAL A 144 2.14 15.13 -8.32
N GLN A 145 1.75 16.39 -8.11
CA GLN A 145 0.44 16.76 -7.55
C GLN A 145 -0.72 16.15 -8.37
N ASN A 146 -0.67 16.30 -9.70
CA ASN A 146 -1.74 15.82 -10.56
C ASN A 146 -1.75 14.30 -10.71
N SER A 147 -0.59 13.68 -10.85
CA SER A 147 -0.51 12.21 -11.02
C SER A 147 -0.94 11.46 -9.77
N LEU A 148 -0.73 12.03 -8.58
CA LEU A 148 -1.20 11.47 -7.31
C LEU A 148 -2.60 11.96 -6.91
N ALA A 149 -3.22 12.83 -7.71
CA ALA A 149 -4.55 13.40 -7.48
C ALA A 149 -4.73 14.01 -6.08
N VAL A 150 -3.75 14.81 -5.64
CA VAL A 150 -3.73 15.48 -4.34
C VAL A 150 -3.77 17.01 -4.47
N SER A 151 -4.12 17.72 -3.40
CA SER A 151 -4.04 19.18 -3.37
C SER A 151 -2.59 19.66 -3.25
N LYS A 152 -2.32 20.88 -3.71
CA LYS A 152 -1.02 21.55 -3.49
C LYS A 152 -0.64 21.56 -2.00
N GLN A 153 -1.61 21.82 -1.12
CA GLN A 153 -1.39 21.88 0.32
C GLN A 153 -1.00 20.51 0.88
N ALA A 154 -1.69 19.44 0.49
CA ALA A 154 -1.38 18.09 0.93
C ALA A 154 0.05 17.67 0.51
N LEU A 155 0.44 17.91 -0.75
CA LEU A 155 1.79 17.60 -1.22
C LEU A 155 2.86 18.45 -0.52
N PHE A 156 2.59 19.74 -0.29
CA PHE A 156 3.50 20.62 0.44
C PHE A 156 3.80 20.08 1.84
N PHE A 157 2.77 19.86 2.67
CA PHE A 157 2.96 19.39 4.04
C PHE A 157 3.55 17.98 4.08
N ARG A 158 3.12 17.10 3.17
CA ARG A 158 3.69 15.76 3.04
C ARG A 158 5.20 15.79 2.82
N LEU A 159 5.70 16.64 1.92
CA LEU A 159 7.13 16.77 1.67
C LEU A 159 7.89 17.34 2.88
N LEU A 160 7.29 18.28 3.62
CA LEU A 160 7.90 18.79 4.85
C LEU A 160 8.04 17.68 5.89
N ASP A 161 6.97 16.96 6.19
CA ASP A 161 6.96 15.94 7.24
C ASP A 161 7.84 14.74 6.86
N PHE A 162 7.83 14.37 5.59
CA PHE A 162 8.75 13.38 5.02
C PHE A 162 10.21 13.75 5.25
N LEU A 163 10.64 14.93 4.79
CA LEU A 163 12.05 15.31 4.80
C LEU A 163 12.55 15.60 6.22
N ARG A 164 11.68 16.08 7.12
CA ARG A 164 12.00 16.26 8.54
C ARG A 164 12.44 14.97 9.24
N GLU A 165 11.95 13.82 8.79
CA GLU A 165 12.36 12.50 9.31
C GLU A 165 13.86 12.27 9.08
N TYR A 166 14.36 12.64 7.89
CA TYR A 166 15.75 12.41 7.51
C TYR A 166 16.69 13.57 7.83
N TYR A 167 16.15 14.77 8.03
CA TYR A 167 16.92 16.00 8.24
C TYR A 167 16.49 16.75 9.52
N PRO A 168 16.73 16.17 10.72
CA PRO A 168 16.35 16.81 11.97
C PRO A 168 17.05 18.17 12.15
N GLY A 169 16.27 19.19 12.54
CA GLY A 169 16.79 20.55 12.78
C GLY A 169 17.01 21.41 11.53
N LYS A 170 16.64 20.92 10.34
CA LYS A 170 16.81 21.62 9.05
C LYS A 170 15.50 22.19 8.49
N ASP A 171 14.55 22.56 9.36
CA ASP A 171 13.20 22.99 8.96
C ASP A 171 13.19 24.11 7.91
N SER A 172 14.03 25.13 8.08
CA SER A 172 14.12 26.25 7.13
C SER A 172 14.67 25.83 5.76
N GLU A 173 15.67 24.94 5.74
CA GLU A 173 16.27 24.41 4.50
C GLU A 173 15.26 23.54 3.75
N ILE A 174 14.57 22.64 4.47
CA ILE A 174 13.50 21.80 3.92
C ILE A 174 12.38 22.67 3.34
N LYS A 175 11.88 23.63 4.12
CA LYS A 175 10.79 24.51 3.68
C LYS A 175 11.17 25.28 2.42
N GLN A 176 12.36 25.87 2.39
CA GLN A 176 12.86 26.58 1.22
C GLN A 176 13.01 25.65 0.00
N ALA A 177 13.49 24.41 0.19
CA ALA A 177 13.61 23.44 -0.90
C ALA A 177 12.24 23.07 -1.49
N VAL A 178 11.22 22.90 -0.66
CA VAL A 178 9.85 22.61 -1.13
C VAL A 178 9.20 23.83 -1.80
N GLU A 179 9.37 25.04 -1.24
CA GLU A 179 8.85 26.28 -1.83
C GLU A 179 9.48 26.55 -3.21
N THR A 180 10.80 26.39 -3.33
CA THR A 180 11.48 26.53 -4.62
C THR A 180 11.09 25.43 -5.62
N TYR A 181 10.83 24.21 -5.16
CA TYR A 181 10.27 23.15 -6.02
C TYR A 181 8.88 23.50 -6.56
N ILE A 182 8.01 24.12 -5.76
CA ILE A 182 6.71 24.64 -6.20
C ILE A 182 6.89 25.71 -7.29
N GLU A 183 7.93 26.53 -7.21
CA GLU A 183 8.30 27.52 -8.23
C GLU A 183 8.96 26.91 -9.48
N GLY A 184 9.15 25.58 -9.53
CA GLY A 184 9.79 24.87 -10.65
C GLY A 184 11.32 24.80 -10.57
N LYS A 185 11.93 25.21 -9.45
CA LYS A 185 13.38 25.10 -9.22
C LYS A 185 13.68 23.80 -8.46
N ASN A 186 14.15 22.79 -9.18
CA ASN A 186 14.25 21.43 -8.64
C ASN A 186 15.57 21.09 -7.93
N ALA A 187 16.59 21.95 -8.02
CA ALA A 187 17.95 21.60 -7.56
C ALA A 187 18.01 21.24 -6.07
N SER A 188 17.37 22.04 -5.21
CA SER A 188 17.40 21.82 -3.75
C SER A 188 16.67 20.56 -3.35
N ILE A 189 15.47 20.33 -3.89
CA ILE A 189 14.69 19.12 -3.58
C ILE A 189 15.39 17.86 -4.10
N PHE A 190 16.01 17.90 -5.28
CA PHE A 190 16.75 16.75 -5.81
C PHE A 190 17.96 16.41 -4.95
N ARG A 191 18.68 17.41 -4.44
CA ARG A 191 19.78 17.18 -3.51
C ARG A 191 19.29 16.48 -2.23
N LEU A 192 18.18 16.95 -1.66
CA LEU A 192 17.61 16.31 -0.49
C LEU A 192 17.21 14.85 -0.78
N PHE A 193 16.51 14.57 -1.88
CA PHE A 193 16.18 13.18 -2.23
C PHE A 193 17.42 12.34 -2.55
N HIS A 194 18.46 12.93 -3.13
CA HIS A 194 19.71 12.23 -3.44
C HIS A 194 20.33 11.62 -2.19
N ASP A 195 20.45 12.38 -1.10
CA ASP A 195 21.19 11.93 0.09
C ASP A 195 20.43 10.84 0.88
N ILE A 196 19.12 10.69 0.67
CA ILE A 196 18.24 9.75 1.41
C ILE A 196 17.71 8.59 0.56
N ARG A 197 18.06 8.53 -0.74
CA ARG A 197 17.49 7.56 -1.69
C ARG A 197 17.70 6.11 -1.27
N GLU A 198 18.90 5.79 -0.76
CA GLU A 198 19.27 4.41 -0.45
C GLU A 198 18.46 3.91 0.74
N GLN A 199 18.26 4.76 1.77
CA GLN A 199 17.46 4.44 2.95
C GLN A 199 16.00 4.13 2.58
N ILE A 200 15.41 4.90 1.66
CA ILE A 200 14.03 4.67 1.19
C ILE A 200 13.93 3.38 0.38
N ILE A 201 14.92 3.12 -0.49
CA ILE A 201 14.96 1.90 -1.33
C ILE A 201 15.13 0.67 -0.43
N GLU A 202 16.04 0.73 0.54
CA GLU A 202 16.28 -0.34 1.51
C GLU A 202 15.02 -0.62 2.34
N GLU A 203 14.35 0.41 2.87
CA GLU A 203 13.08 0.26 3.59
C GLU A 203 12.04 -0.45 2.72
N PHE A 204 11.86 -0.04 1.46
CA PHE A 204 10.89 -0.67 0.57
C PHE A 204 11.27 -2.11 0.19
N HIS A 205 12.57 -2.44 0.15
CA HIS A 205 13.07 -3.78 -0.16
C HIS A 205 12.98 -4.76 1.03
N GLN A 206 12.79 -4.28 2.26
CA GLN A 206 12.47 -5.14 3.40
C GLN A 206 11.13 -5.87 3.22
N PHE A 207 10.24 -5.32 2.38
CA PHE A 207 8.97 -5.96 2.03
C PHE A 207 9.14 -6.92 0.85
N GLN A 208 8.64 -8.14 1.01
CA GLN A 208 8.65 -9.17 -0.02
C GLN A 208 7.21 -9.56 -0.39
N PRO A 209 6.93 -9.95 -1.65
CA PRO A 209 5.64 -10.49 -2.00
C PRO A 209 5.35 -11.73 -1.14
N SER A 210 4.11 -11.91 -0.69
CA SER A 210 3.71 -13.09 0.08
C SER A 210 3.92 -14.38 -0.73
N LEU A 211 4.16 -15.50 -0.04
CA LEU A 211 4.28 -16.82 -0.68
C LEU A 211 3.17 -17.08 -1.71
N ILE A 212 1.92 -16.76 -1.35
CA ILE A 212 0.76 -16.96 -2.23
C ILE A 212 0.93 -16.19 -3.54
N ASN A 213 1.38 -14.93 -3.48
CA ASN A 213 1.57 -14.12 -4.68
C ASN A 213 2.82 -14.50 -5.47
N GLN A 214 3.90 -14.90 -4.79
CA GLN A 214 5.08 -15.45 -5.48
C GLN A 214 4.71 -16.71 -6.28
N VAL A 215 4.01 -17.65 -5.64
CA VAL A 215 3.54 -18.89 -6.27
C VAL A 215 2.53 -18.59 -7.37
N LYS A 216 1.57 -17.68 -7.14
CA LYS A 216 0.58 -17.28 -8.14
C LYS A 216 1.25 -16.68 -9.37
N LYS A 217 2.22 -15.78 -9.20
CA LYS A 217 2.99 -15.19 -10.30
C LYS A 217 3.74 -16.27 -11.09
N ARG A 218 4.48 -17.13 -10.38
CA ARG A 218 5.20 -18.25 -11.02
C ARG A 218 4.27 -19.17 -11.81
N VAL A 219 3.15 -19.60 -11.23
CA VAL A 219 2.17 -20.45 -11.90
C VAL A 219 1.51 -19.72 -13.08
N SER A 220 1.25 -18.41 -12.99
CA SER A 220 0.72 -17.65 -14.11
C SER A 220 1.69 -17.58 -15.30
N GLU A 221 3.00 -17.49 -15.03
CA GLU A 221 4.04 -17.44 -16.05
C GLU A 221 4.32 -18.83 -16.65
N VAL A 222 4.64 -19.81 -15.82
CA VAL A 222 5.15 -21.14 -16.26
C VAL A 222 4.18 -22.30 -16.03
N GLY A 223 3.05 -22.07 -15.35
CA GLY A 223 2.01 -23.07 -15.09
C GLY A 223 2.30 -24.01 -13.91
N PHE A 224 3.45 -23.91 -13.26
CA PHE A 224 3.91 -24.87 -12.26
C PHE A 224 4.92 -24.25 -11.29
N ALA A 225 4.86 -24.61 -10.00
CA ALA A 225 5.81 -24.19 -8.97
C ALA A 225 5.98 -25.32 -7.94
N THR A 226 7.16 -25.45 -7.33
CA THR A 226 7.45 -26.50 -6.35
C THR A 226 8.13 -26.00 -5.09
N SER A 227 8.18 -26.85 -4.07
CA SER A 227 8.88 -26.58 -2.81
C SER A 227 10.41 -26.52 -2.94
N LEU A 228 10.96 -26.79 -4.11
CA LEU A 228 12.37 -26.48 -4.41
C LEU A 228 12.58 -24.99 -4.59
N GLU A 229 11.66 -24.33 -5.30
CA GLU A 229 11.67 -22.88 -5.49
C GLU A 229 11.10 -22.15 -4.27
N TYR A 230 10.08 -22.73 -3.63
CA TYR A 230 9.36 -22.13 -2.50
C TYR A 230 9.20 -23.12 -1.34
N PRO A 231 10.22 -23.29 -0.46
CA PRO A 231 10.21 -24.30 0.61
C PRO A 231 8.96 -24.29 1.50
N ASP A 232 8.38 -23.12 1.75
CA ASP A 232 7.16 -22.96 2.54
C ASP A 232 5.91 -23.62 1.94
N LEU A 233 5.96 -24.09 0.69
CA LEU A 233 4.92 -24.96 0.11
C LEU A 233 4.79 -26.30 0.82
N LEU A 234 5.83 -26.78 1.52
CA LEU A 234 5.74 -28.00 2.34
C LEU A 234 4.79 -27.80 3.54
N ASN A 235 4.60 -26.57 4.00
CA ASN A 235 3.63 -26.25 5.03
C ASN A 235 2.21 -26.23 4.43
N GLN A 236 1.47 -27.32 4.65
CA GLN A 236 0.12 -27.49 4.10
C GLN A 236 -0.90 -26.45 4.61
N ALA A 237 -0.63 -25.73 5.71
CA ALA A 237 -1.47 -24.63 6.16
C ALA A 237 -1.62 -23.53 5.08
N ASN A 238 -0.59 -23.34 4.25
CA ASN A 238 -0.58 -22.36 3.17
C ASN A 238 -1.48 -22.74 1.99
N TRP A 239 -1.80 -24.03 1.82
CA TRP A 239 -2.49 -24.53 0.62
C TRP A 239 -3.92 -24.03 0.50
N LYS A 240 -4.62 -23.82 1.62
CA LYS A 240 -5.99 -23.30 1.61
C LYS A 240 -6.03 -21.90 0.97
N ALA A 241 -5.09 -21.04 1.36
CA ALA A 241 -5.00 -19.69 0.83
C ALA A 241 -4.52 -19.66 -0.63
N ILE A 242 -3.59 -20.55 -1.00
CA ILE A 242 -3.13 -20.69 -2.40
C ILE A 242 -4.28 -21.11 -3.32
N LYS A 243 -5.05 -22.13 -2.95
CA LYS A 243 -6.21 -22.58 -3.75
C LYS A 243 -7.32 -21.53 -3.82
N ALA A 244 -7.52 -20.74 -2.77
CA ALA A 244 -8.47 -19.65 -2.78
C ALA A 244 -8.06 -18.48 -3.70
N SER A 245 -6.76 -18.36 -4.03
CA SER A 245 -6.24 -17.26 -4.85
C SER A 245 -6.61 -17.36 -6.34
N ASN A 246 -6.93 -18.56 -6.83
CA ASN A 246 -7.39 -18.84 -8.19
C ASN A 246 -8.03 -20.25 -8.26
N ILE A 247 -9.24 -20.35 -8.80
CA ILE A 247 -10.00 -21.61 -8.93
C ILE A 247 -9.33 -22.65 -9.86
N ASN A 248 -8.39 -22.22 -10.70
CA ASN A 248 -7.65 -23.08 -11.61
C ASN A 248 -6.39 -23.68 -10.99
N ILE A 249 -6.00 -23.22 -9.81
CA ILE A 249 -4.81 -23.71 -9.12
C ILE A 249 -5.15 -24.96 -8.30
N LYS A 250 -4.34 -26.02 -8.49
CA LYS A 250 -4.31 -27.21 -7.63
C LYS A 250 -2.99 -27.30 -6.88
N THR A 251 -3.00 -28.01 -5.76
CA THR A 251 -1.85 -28.19 -4.85
C THR A 251 -1.76 -29.64 -4.40
N TRP A 252 -0.62 -30.30 -4.60
CA TRP A 252 -0.35 -31.69 -4.17
C TRP A 252 1.03 -31.84 -3.55
N LEU A 253 1.27 -32.99 -2.92
CA LEU A 253 2.55 -33.41 -2.36
C LEU A 253 2.85 -34.80 -2.88
N VAL A 254 4.07 -35.01 -3.38
CA VAL A 254 4.60 -36.35 -3.65
C VAL A 254 5.67 -36.67 -2.62
N TYR A 255 5.66 -37.92 -2.14
CA TYR A 255 6.67 -38.46 -1.24
C TYR A 255 7.31 -39.70 -1.86
N ASN A 256 8.64 -39.81 -1.78
CA ASN A 256 9.40 -40.97 -2.21
C ASN A 256 10.64 -41.15 -1.34
N LYS A 257 10.79 -42.32 -0.70
CA LYS A 257 11.98 -42.74 0.07
C LYS A 257 12.55 -41.68 1.03
N GLY A 258 11.68 -41.06 1.85
CA GLY A 258 12.10 -40.07 2.84
C GLY A 258 12.21 -38.64 2.31
N LYS A 259 12.06 -38.42 1.00
CA LYS A 259 12.00 -37.07 0.40
C LYS A 259 10.57 -36.72 0.02
N SER A 260 10.22 -35.44 0.09
CA SER A 260 8.92 -34.93 -0.31
C SER A 260 9.05 -33.64 -1.11
N ILE A 261 8.21 -33.48 -2.13
CA ILE A 261 8.07 -32.24 -2.89
C ILE A 261 6.60 -31.81 -2.92
N ALA A 262 6.33 -30.59 -2.46
CA ALA A 262 5.02 -29.96 -2.64
C ALA A 262 5.02 -29.20 -3.96
N TYR A 263 3.91 -29.21 -4.68
CA TYR A 263 3.81 -28.54 -5.96
C TYR A 263 2.42 -27.98 -6.20
N VAL A 264 2.41 -26.91 -6.98
CA VAL A 264 1.25 -26.11 -7.32
C VAL A 264 1.23 -25.95 -8.83
N TRP A 265 0.09 -26.17 -9.47
CA TRP A 265 -0.02 -26.04 -10.92
C TRP A 265 -1.37 -25.49 -11.35
N ASP A 266 -1.38 -24.94 -12.56
CA ASP A 266 -2.59 -24.52 -13.25
C ASP A 266 -3.18 -25.72 -14.00
N LYS A 267 -4.40 -26.11 -13.61
CA LYS A 267 -5.11 -27.26 -14.20
C LYS A 267 -5.51 -27.05 -15.67
N GLU A 268 -5.46 -25.81 -16.16
CA GLU A 268 -5.69 -25.50 -17.59
C GLU A 268 -4.41 -25.65 -18.42
N LYS A 269 -3.23 -25.60 -17.79
CA LYS A 269 -1.93 -25.75 -18.45
C LYS A 269 -1.36 -27.16 -18.37
N PHE A 270 -1.60 -27.87 -17.27
CA PHE A 270 -1.14 -29.25 -17.07
C PHE A 270 -2.25 -30.12 -16.52
N SER A 271 -2.39 -31.32 -17.08
CA SER A 271 -3.19 -32.37 -16.47
C SER A 271 -2.59 -32.82 -15.13
N ASP A 272 -3.42 -33.46 -14.32
CA ASP A 272 -3.03 -34.00 -13.02
C ASP A 272 -1.85 -34.99 -13.15
N GLU A 273 -1.82 -35.78 -14.23
CA GLU A 273 -0.73 -36.74 -14.50
C GLU A 273 0.57 -36.04 -14.93
N GLU A 274 0.49 -35.06 -15.83
CA GLU A 274 1.68 -34.30 -16.27
C GLU A 274 2.31 -33.52 -15.11
N ALA A 275 1.49 -32.87 -14.29
CA ALA A 275 1.96 -32.13 -13.12
C ALA A 275 2.64 -33.06 -12.11
N ARG A 276 2.06 -34.24 -11.87
CA ARG A 276 2.64 -35.26 -10.99
C ARG A 276 3.95 -35.80 -11.53
N ASN A 277 4.02 -36.16 -12.81
CA ASN A 277 5.23 -36.67 -13.45
C ASN A 277 6.37 -35.64 -13.39
N LYS A 278 6.07 -34.34 -13.57
CA LYS A 278 7.04 -33.26 -13.39
C LYS A 278 7.56 -33.18 -11.95
N ALA A 279 6.67 -33.25 -10.96
CA ALA A 279 7.05 -33.22 -9.56
C ALA A 279 7.92 -34.43 -9.17
N GLU A 280 7.54 -35.63 -9.62
CA GLU A 280 8.28 -36.87 -9.41
C GLU A 280 9.69 -36.81 -10.04
N LEU A 281 9.81 -36.27 -11.25
CA LEU A 281 11.10 -36.07 -11.90
C LEU A 281 12.00 -35.13 -11.09
N GLN A 282 11.46 -34.01 -10.59
CA GLN A 282 12.22 -33.10 -9.71
C GLN A 282 12.63 -33.76 -8.40
N LEU A 283 11.74 -34.55 -7.79
CA LEU A 283 12.01 -35.29 -6.55
C LEU A 283 13.12 -36.33 -6.70
N LEU A 284 13.25 -36.96 -7.88
CA LEU A 284 14.32 -37.90 -8.20
C LEU A 284 15.69 -37.23 -8.36
N LEU A 285 15.70 -35.94 -8.72
CA LEU A 285 16.92 -35.13 -8.91
C LEU A 285 17.39 -34.45 -7.61
N MET A 286 16.59 -34.50 -6.54
CA MET A 286 16.97 -34.10 -5.18
C MET A 286 17.86 -35.14 -4.53
#